data_AF-A0A540VP69-F1
#
_entry.id   AF-A0A540VP69-F1
#
_cell.length_a   1.000
_cell.length_b   1.000
_cell.length_c   1.000
_cell.angle_alpha   90.00
_cell.angle_beta   90.00
_cell.angle_gamma   90.00
#
_symmetry.space_group_name_H-M   'P 1'
#
loop_
_entity.id
_entity.type
_entity.pdbx_description
1 polymer ?
#
loop_
_entity_poly.entity_id
_entity_poly.type
_entity_poly.pdbx_seq_one_letter_code
_entity_poly.pdbx_strand_id
1 'polypeptide(L)'
;MGETLSLLQPSFNASVRVETRYERLSGDAGFLLLRDVLDDTGIIDHLAGRLHDARCPERVVHSLPELLRAAVAMIAQGWGDQSDAQRLHNDPLLALSGSDRRGVGAAGKTLASQSTFSRLLDRLAQGANQEVIDAAPLELATRRRLGTGASPAPVMTVDVDGLPLAAHGEQPGSDYNGHVRERIHYPLIASCAETGDMLGGLLRPVIKKPAANIPWASHHR
;
A
#
# COMPACT_ATOMS: atom_id res chain seq x y z
N MET A 1 26.19 28.16 19.21
CA MET A 1 25.52 27.11 20.00
C MET A 1 24.05 27.20 19.61
N GLY A 2 23.63 26.42 18.60
CA GLY A 2 22.28 26.52 18.03
C GLY A 2 21.34 25.55 18.73
N GLU A 3 20.17 26.03 19.14
CA GLU A 3 19.12 25.17 19.69
C GLU A 3 18.75 24.09 18.66
N THR A 4 18.79 22.83 19.11
CA THR A 4 18.36 21.69 18.29
C THR A 4 16.88 21.50 18.52
N LEU A 5 16.07 21.88 17.53
CA LEU A 5 14.62 21.68 17.57
C LEU A 5 14.31 20.26 17.10
N SER A 6 13.95 19.39 18.04
CA SER A 6 13.39 18.07 17.72
C SER A 6 11.97 18.25 17.21
N LEU A 7 11.70 17.86 15.96
CA LEU A 7 10.38 17.99 15.35
C LEU A 7 9.39 16.93 15.83
N LEU A 8 9.86 15.69 15.94
CA LEU A 8 9.01 14.54 16.18
C LEU A 8 9.80 13.41 16.85
N GLN A 9 9.14 12.73 17.78
CA GLN A 9 9.57 11.44 18.29
C GLN A 9 8.47 10.42 17.94
N PRO A 10 8.72 9.48 17.00
CA PRO A 10 7.74 8.50 16.60
C PRO A 10 7.29 7.61 17.77
N SER A 11 6.01 7.29 17.83
CA SER A 11 5.44 6.50 18.94
C SER A 11 5.93 5.05 18.93
N PHE A 12 6.20 4.52 17.74
CA PHE A 12 6.67 3.14 17.58
C PHE A 12 8.11 2.93 18.11
N ASN A 13 8.94 3.97 18.21
CA ASN A 13 10.30 3.82 18.70
C ASN A 13 10.84 5.10 19.36
N ALA A 14 10.82 5.12 20.70
CA ALA A 14 11.28 6.25 21.50
C ALA A 14 12.78 6.58 21.36
N SER A 15 13.59 5.68 20.80
CA SER A 15 15.00 5.92 20.51
C SER A 15 15.24 6.70 19.22
N VAL A 16 14.18 7.00 18.46
CA VAL A 16 14.25 7.78 17.22
C VAL A 16 14.01 9.25 17.53
N ARG A 17 14.87 10.13 17.00
CA ARG A 17 14.73 11.58 17.06
C ARG A 17 14.81 12.15 15.65
N VAL A 18 13.84 12.99 15.29
CA VAL A 18 13.83 13.70 14.01
C VAL A 18 14.23 15.14 14.25
N GLU A 19 15.26 15.59 13.55
CA GLU A 19 15.82 16.94 13.66
C GLU A 19 15.89 17.60 12.29
N THR A 20 15.72 18.92 12.23
CA THR A 20 15.99 19.69 11.01
C THR A 20 17.44 20.13 10.98
N ARG A 21 18.11 19.89 9.84
CA ARG A 21 19.47 20.35 9.58
C ARG A 21 19.56 20.79 8.13
N TYR A 22 20.48 21.71 7.82
CA TYR A 22 20.75 22.13 6.43
C TYR A 22 21.43 21.03 5.59
N GLU A 23 22.00 20.04 6.26
CA GLU A 23 22.71 18.90 5.68
C GLU A 23 22.12 17.58 6.20
N ARG A 24 22.38 16.46 5.50
CA ARG A 24 21.87 15.11 5.85
C ARG A 24 20.34 15.02 5.88
N LEU A 25 19.71 15.66 4.90
CA LEU A 25 18.27 15.58 4.68
C LEU A 25 17.88 14.19 4.16
N SER A 26 16.70 13.71 4.57
CA SER A 26 16.04 12.56 3.97
C SER A 26 14.80 13.03 3.22
N GLY A 27 14.61 12.53 1.99
CA GLY A 27 13.39 12.77 1.20
C GLY A 27 12.21 11.93 1.66
N ASP A 28 12.46 10.86 2.42
CA ASP A 28 11.47 9.83 2.73
C ASP A 28 11.13 9.73 4.22
N ALA A 29 11.29 10.82 4.97
CA ALA A 29 10.94 10.87 6.40
C ALA A 29 9.46 10.55 6.68
N GLY A 30 8.58 10.65 5.66
CA GLY A 30 7.19 10.23 5.72
C GLY A 30 7.00 8.76 6.13
N PHE A 31 7.98 7.89 5.91
CA PHE A 31 7.93 6.50 6.41
C PHE A 31 7.76 6.41 7.93
N LEU A 32 8.29 7.37 8.71
CA LEU A 32 8.14 7.38 10.17
C LEU A 32 6.70 7.68 10.58
N LEU A 33 6.07 8.65 9.90
CA LEU A 33 4.66 9.03 10.14
C LEU A 33 3.71 7.92 9.71
N LEU A 34 3.96 7.33 8.52
CA LEU A 34 3.15 6.23 8.01
C LEU A 34 3.20 5.02 8.95
N ARG A 35 4.35 4.74 9.56
CA ARG A 35 4.47 3.67 10.56
C ARG A 35 3.56 3.91 11.77
N ASP A 36 3.54 5.12 12.33
CA ASP A 36 2.63 5.44 13.45
C ASP A 36 1.16 5.30 13.03
N VAL A 37 0.78 5.79 11.83
CA VAL A 37 -0.58 5.62 11.31
C VAL A 37 -0.97 4.14 11.12
N LEU A 38 -0.04 3.31 10.62
CA LEU A 38 -0.29 1.88 10.44
C LEU A 38 -0.43 1.14 11.78
N ASP A 39 0.34 1.53 12.79
CA ASP A 39 0.22 0.98 14.14
C ASP A 39 -1.10 1.43 14.80
N ASP A 40 -1.46 2.71 14.70
CA ASP A 40 -2.68 3.28 15.30
C ASP A 40 -3.96 2.67 14.70
N THR A 41 -3.96 2.38 13.40
CA THR A 41 -5.09 1.70 12.74
C THR A 41 -5.17 0.21 13.07
N GLY A 42 -4.05 -0.39 13.50
CA GLY A 42 -3.93 -1.84 13.75
C GLY A 42 -4.21 -2.70 12.52
N ILE A 43 -4.19 -2.13 11.31
CA ILE A 43 -4.57 -2.82 10.08
C ILE A 43 -3.54 -3.90 9.70
N ILE A 44 -2.27 -3.65 9.99
CA ILE A 44 -1.19 -4.60 9.70
C ILE A 44 -1.36 -5.86 10.54
N ASP A 45 -1.64 -5.70 11.84
CA ASP A 45 -1.82 -6.84 12.75
C ASP A 45 -3.11 -7.60 12.41
N HIS A 46 -4.17 -6.89 12.01
CA HIS A 46 -5.39 -7.50 11.50
C HIS A 46 -5.13 -8.38 10.27
N LEU A 47 -4.41 -7.84 9.29
CA LEU A 47 -4.03 -8.57 8.07
C LEU A 47 -3.14 -9.76 8.41
N ALA A 48 -2.06 -9.55 9.17
CA ALA A 48 -1.11 -10.60 9.50
C ALA A 48 -1.74 -11.75 10.30
N GLY A 49 -2.74 -11.47 11.14
CA GLY A 49 -3.47 -12.51 11.89
C GLY A 49 -4.46 -13.33 11.06
N ARG A 50 -4.81 -12.88 9.85
CA ARG A 50 -5.80 -13.53 8.97
C ARG A 50 -5.20 -14.09 7.69
N LEU A 51 -4.10 -13.51 7.22
CA LEU A 51 -3.38 -13.98 6.05
C LEU A 51 -2.71 -15.32 6.35
N HIS A 52 -2.86 -16.25 5.41
CA HIS A 52 -2.17 -17.52 5.43
C HIS A 52 -0.72 -17.36 4.95
N ASP A 53 0.22 -17.64 5.86
CA ASP A 53 1.65 -17.64 5.59
C ASP A 53 2.28 -19.04 5.76
N ALA A 54 2.42 -19.75 4.65
CA ALA A 54 2.98 -21.11 4.61
C ALA A 54 4.50 -21.18 4.81
N ARG A 55 5.18 -20.07 5.16
CA ARG A 55 6.63 -20.07 5.40
C ARG A 55 6.96 -20.83 6.69
N CYS A 56 8.02 -21.63 6.66
CA CYS A 56 8.62 -22.25 7.84
C CYS A 56 9.12 -21.16 8.81
N PRO A 57 8.53 -21.01 10.01
CA PRO A 57 8.80 -19.89 10.92
C PRO A 57 10.28 -19.74 11.28
N GLU A 58 11.01 -20.85 11.42
CA GLU A 58 12.43 -20.89 11.77
C GLU A 58 13.35 -20.34 10.67
N ARG A 59 12.82 -20.19 9.46
CA ARG A 59 13.54 -19.67 8.28
C ARG A 59 13.11 -18.26 7.91
N VAL A 60 12.24 -17.63 8.71
CA VAL A 60 11.74 -16.28 8.47
C VAL A 60 12.72 -15.25 9.03
N VAL A 61 13.31 -14.45 8.14
CA VAL A 61 14.12 -13.29 8.52
C VAL A 61 13.28 -12.02 8.69
N HIS A 62 12.29 -11.84 7.80
CA HIS A 62 11.34 -10.72 7.81
C HIS A 62 9.95 -11.26 8.07
N SER A 63 9.36 -10.85 9.20
CA SER A 63 8.02 -11.30 9.58
C SER A 63 6.97 -10.82 8.57
N LEU A 64 5.80 -11.45 8.54
CA LEU A 64 4.72 -10.99 7.67
C LEU A 64 4.30 -9.53 7.98
N PRO A 65 4.11 -9.12 9.25
CA PRO A 65 3.89 -7.72 9.59
C PRO A 65 4.96 -6.75 9.04
N GLU A 66 6.24 -7.09 9.14
CA GLU A 66 7.33 -6.25 8.60
C GLU A 66 7.22 -6.09 7.09
N LEU A 67 6.94 -7.19 6.39
CA LEU A 67 6.78 -7.18 4.94
C LEU A 67 5.56 -6.36 4.50
N LEU A 68 4.42 -6.50 5.20
CA LEU A 68 3.21 -5.74 4.91
C LEU A 68 3.43 -4.24 5.13
N ARG A 69 4.07 -3.85 6.24
CA ARG A 69 4.37 -2.44 6.52
C ARG A 69 5.26 -1.82 5.49
N ALA A 70 6.35 -2.50 5.16
CA ALA A 70 7.27 -2.00 4.15
C ALA A 70 6.58 -1.86 2.80
N ALA A 71 5.76 -2.85 2.38
CA ALA A 71 5.03 -2.79 1.13
C ALA A 71 4.04 -1.61 1.08
N VAL A 72 3.21 -1.46 2.12
CA VAL A 72 2.24 -0.36 2.20
C VAL A 72 2.94 1.00 2.27
N ALA A 73 4.00 1.11 3.07
CA ALA A 73 4.75 2.36 3.23
C ALA A 73 5.45 2.79 1.93
N MET A 74 6.06 1.84 1.19
CA MET A 74 6.66 2.11 -0.12
C MET A 74 5.61 2.66 -1.09
N ILE A 75 4.48 1.95 -1.27
CA ILE A 75 3.38 2.37 -2.16
C ILE A 75 2.87 3.76 -1.77
N ALA A 76 2.63 4.01 -0.47
CA ALA A 76 2.12 5.27 0.04
C ALA A 76 3.08 6.46 -0.20
N GLN A 77 4.38 6.22 -0.28
CA GLN A 77 5.40 7.24 -0.60
C GLN A 77 5.74 7.31 -2.10
N GLY A 78 5.01 6.58 -2.95
CA GLY A 78 5.20 6.59 -4.40
C GLY A 78 6.25 5.60 -4.93
N TRP A 79 6.75 4.69 -4.08
CA TRP A 79 7.65 3.61 -4.45
C TRP A 79 6.84 2.34 -4.77
N GLY A 80 6.33 2.24 -5.99
CA GLY A 80 5.44 1.16 -6.41
C GLY A 80 6.12 0.02 -7.15
N ASP A 81 7.32 0.25 -7.70
CA ASP A 81 7.97 -0.72 -8.56
C ASP A 81 8.75 -1.75 -7.76
N GLN A 82 8.80 -2.98 -8.26
CA GLN A 82 9.62 -4.03 -7.63
C GLN A 82 11.11 -3.65 -7.59
N SER A 83 11.61 -2.89 -8.57
CA SER A 83 12.99 -2.37 -8.54
C SER A 83 13.23 -1.39 -7.40
N ASP A 84 12.18 -0.70 -6.90
CA ASP A 84 12.31 0.23 -5.79
C ASP A 84 12.70 -0.47 -4.50
N ALA A 85 12.24 -1.71 -4.29
CA ALA A 85 12.66 -2.51 -3.15
C ALA A 85 14.18 -2.76 -3.13
N GLN A 86 14.81 -2.89 -4.31
CA GLN A 86 16.27 -3.01 -4.40
C GLN A 86 16.96 -1.66 -4.15
N ARG A 87 16.40 -0.56 -4.66
CA ARG A 87 16.91 0.80 -4.44
C ARG A 87 16.87 1.19 -2.96
N LEU A 88 15.77 0.85 -2.28
CA LEU A 88 15.51 1.16 -0.88
C LEU A 88 16.03 0.09 0.08
N HIS A 89 16.73 -0.92 -0.42
CA HIS A 89 17.20 -2.05 0.40
C HIS A 89 18.01 -1.61 1.63
N ASN A 90 18.86 -0.60 1.42
CA ASN A 90 19.73 -0.03 2.45
C ASN A 90 19.18 1.28 3.03
N ASP A 91 17.93 1.65 2.72
CA ASP A 91 17.34 2.86 3.28
C ASP A 91 17.09 2.65 4.79
N PRO A 92 17.77 3.42 5.66
CA PRO A 92 17.71 3.20 7.09
C PRO A 92 16.36 3.63 7.68
N LEU A 93 15.64 4.58 7.07
CA LEU A 93 14.34 5.03 7.57
C LEU A 93 13.26 4.01 7.25
N LEU A 94 13.23 3.51 6.01
CA LEU A 94 12.27 2.48 5.64
C LEU A 94 12.51 1.18 6.40
N ALA A 95 13.78 0.76 6.54
CA ALA A 95 14.10 -0.44 7.32
C ALA A 95 13.71 -0.31 8.80
N LEU A 96 13.92 0.88 9.38
CA LEU A 96 13.52 1.22 10.75
C LEU A 96 11.99 1.25 10.90
N SER A 97 11.28 1.93 10.00
CA SER A 97 9.82 2.02 10.00
C SER A 97 9.14 0.68 9.75
N GLY A 98 9.74 -0.18 8.92
CA GLY A 98 9.20 -1.50 8.63
C GLY A 98 9.46 -2.53 9.73
N SER A 99 10.39 -2.29 10.66
CA SER A 99 10.89 -3.27 11.63
C SER A 99 9.94 -3.54 12.81
N ASP A 100 9.88 -4.80 13.25
CA ASP A 100 9.22 -5.20 14.51
C ASP A 100 10.06 -4.85 15.74
N ARG A 101 11.38 -4.75 15.55
CA ARG A 101 12.32 -4.40 16.61
C ARG A 101 12.15 -2.93 16.99
N ARG A 102 12.39 -2.63 18.26
CA ARG A 102 12.37 -1.28 18.84
C ARG A 102 13.72 -0.92 19.44
N GLY A 103 13.88 0.34 19.81
CA GLY A 103 15.14 0.88 20.32
C GLY A 103 16.24 0.83 19.27
N VAL A 104 17.49 0.70 19.74
CA VAL A 104 18.68 0.60 18.88
C VAL A 104 18.76 -0.72 18.09
N GLY A 105 18.01 -1.75 18.49
CA GLY A 105 17.99 -3.04 17.79
C GLY A 105 17.30 -3.01 16.41
N ALA A 106 16.58 -1.93 16.12
CA ALA A 106 16.02 -1.64 14.80
C ALA A 106 17.03 -0.94 13.87
N ALA A 107 18.08 -0.34 14.42
CA ALA A 107 19.11 0.33 13.64
C ALA A 107 20.02 -0.69 12.93
N GLY A 108 20.46 -0.35 11.72
CA GLY A 108 21.36 -1.20 10.92
C GLY A 108 20.67 -2.41 10.28
N LYS A 109 19.35 -2.54 10.40
CA LYS A 109 18.58 -3.52 9.64
C LYS A 109 18.47 -3.04 8.18
N THR A 110 18.42 -3.99 7.26
CA THR A 110 18.07 -3.75 5.85
C THR A 110 16.62 -4.12 5.58
N LEU A 111 16.05 -3.55 4.54
CA LEU A 111 14.74 -3.96 4.02
C LEU A 111 14.81 -5.39 3.46
N ALA A 112 13.66 -6.04 3.34
CA ALA A 112 13.57 -7.27 2.58
C ALA A 112 13.99 -7.05 1.11
N SER A 113 14.60 -8.06 0.50
CA SER A 113 15.01 -7.98 -0.91
C SER A 113 13.81 -7.97 -1.86
N GLN A 114 14.02 -7.48 -3.09
CA GLN A 114 13.01 -7.52 -4.15
C GLN A 114 12.38 -8.92 -4.30
N SER A 115 13.19 -9.99 -4.35
CA SER A 115 12.68 -11.36 -4.46
C SER A 115 11.75 -11.76 -3.30
N THR A 116 11.95 -11.18 -2.12
CA THR A 116 11.12 -11.45 -0.94
C THR A 116 9.78 -10.75 -1.05
N PHE A 117 9.74 -9.52 -1.57
CA PHE A 117 8.48 -8.83 -1.89
C PHE A 117 7.75 -9.48 -3.06
N SER A 118 8.45 -9.98 -4.08
CA SER A 118 7.82 -10.77 -5.15
C SER A 118 7.08 -11.98 -4.57
N ARG A 119 7.74 -12.77 -3.72
CA ARG A 119 7.11 -13.91 -3.02
C ARG A 119 6.01 -13.49 -2.04
N LEU A 120 6.04 -12.25 -1.53
CA LEU A 120 4.93 -11.69 -0.76
C LEU A 120 3.72 -11.48 -1.66
N LEU A 121 3.87 -10.80 -2.80
CA LEU A 121 2.78 -10.56 -3.74
C LEU A 121 2.17 -11.87 -4.24
N ASP A 122 2.99 -12.86 -4.59
CA ASP A 122 2.50 -14.19 -5.00
C ASP A 122 1.65 -14.87 -3.92
N ARG A 123 2.04 -14.71 -2.65
CA ARG A 123 1.28 -15.22 -1.50
C ARG A 123 -0.03 -14.46 -1.31
N LEU A 124 0.01 -13.13 -1.42
CA LEU A 124 -1.17 -12.27 -1.29
C LEU A 124 -2.18 -12.53 -2.42
N ALA A 125 -1.72 -12.92 -3.61
CA ALA A 125 -2.55 -13.27 -4.75
C ALA A 125 -3.21 -14.66 -4.66
N GLN A 126 -2.97 -15.43 -3.60
CA GLN A 126 -3.68 -16.69 -3.36
C GLN A 126 -5.12 -16.40 -2.92
N GLY A 127 -6.10 -17.17 -3.42
CA GLY A 127 -7.53 -16.89 -3.18
C GLY A 127 -7.92 -16.64 -1.72
N ALA A 128 -7.47 -17.50 -0.79
CA ALA A 128 -7.75 -17.32 0.64
C ALA A 128 -7.16 -16.01 1.21
N ASN A 129 -6.05 -15.52 0.67
CA ASN A 129 -5.44 -14.26 1.07
C ASN A 129 -6.07 -13.06 0.35
N GLN A 130 -6.51 -13.23 -0.90
CA GLN A 130 -7.25 -12.20 -1.64
C GLN A 130 -8.53 -11.82 -0.90
N GLU A 131 -9.29 -12.78 -0.39
CA GLU A 131 -10.49 -12.51 0.42
C GLU A 131 -10.20 -11.65 1.66
N VAL A 132 -9.05 -11.87 2.31
CA VAL A 132 -8.62 -11.08 3.47
C VAL A 132 -8.25 -9.65 3.05
N ILE A 133 -7.57 -9.49 1.91
CA ILE A 133 -7.18 -8.18 1.37
C ILE A 133 -8.40 -7.40 0.90
N ASP A 134 -9.34 -8.03 0.22
CA ASP A 134 -10.55 -7.41 -0.31
C ASP A 134 -11.45 -6.87 0.82
N ALA A 135 -11.44 -7.51 1.98
CA ALA A 135 -12.17 -7.05 3.17
C ALA A 135 -11.44 -5.95 3.97
N ALA A 136 -10.14 -5.75 3.74
CA ALA A 136 -9.32 -4.85 4.55
C ALA A 136 -9.72 -3.37 4.50
N PRO A 137 -10.13 -2.79 3.35
CA PRO A 137 -10.62 -1.41 3.30
C PRO A 137 -11.86 -1.21 4.19
N LEU A 138 -12.83 -2.13 4.13
CA LEU A 138 -14.03 -2.09 4.97
C LEU A 138 -13.71 -2.21 6.47
N GLU A 139 -12.77 -3.08 6.84
CA GLU A 139 -12.29 -3.19 8.22
C GLU A 139 -11.67 -1.87 8.68
N LEU A 140 -10.80 -1.27 7.87
CA LEU A 140 -10.17 0.01 8.18
C LEU A 140 -11.19 1.14 8.34
N ALA A 141 -12.18 1.22 7.44
CA ALA A 141 -13.29 2.17 7.51
C ALA A 141 -14.10 1.98 8.81
N THR A 142 -14.45 0.74 9.12
CA THR A 142 -15.16 0.38 10.36
C THR A 142 -14.38 0.84 11.60
N ARG A 143 -13.09 0.50 11.68
CA ARG A 143 -12.22 0.90 12.80
C ARG A 143 -12.14 2.41 12.97
N ARG A 144 -11.94 3.15 11.87
CA ARG A 144 -11.87 4.60 11.89
C ARG A 144 -13.16 5.20 12.45
N ARG A 145 -14.32 4.74 11.97
CA ARG A 145 -15.63 5.22 12.44
C ARG A 145 -15.83 4.96 13.94
N LEU A 146 -15.53 3.73 14.39
CA LEU A 146 -15.61 3.37 15.81
C LEU A 146 -14.65 4.22 16.67
N GLY A 147 -13.41 4.42 16.20
CA GLY A 147 -12.41 5.25 16.90
C GLY A 147 -12.78 6.73 17.01
N THR A 148 -13.53 7.26 16.03
CA THR A 148 -14.05 8.64 16.08
C THR A 148 -15.30 8.80 16.93
N GLY A 149 -15.86 7.71 17.49
CA GLY A 149 -17.11 7.74 18.23
C GLY A 149 -18.33 8.06 17.36
N ALA A 150 -18.23 7.85 16.04
CA ALA A 150 -19.31 8.14 15.12
C ALA A 150 -20.50 7.20 15.38
N SER A 151 -21.69 7.79 15.56
CA SER A 151 -22.92 7.01 15.65
C SER A 151 -23.16 6.20 14.37
N PRO A 152 -23.83 5.03 14.44
CA PRO A 152 -24.28 4.30 13.27
C PRO A 152 -25.11 5.22 12.36
N ALA A 153 -24.71 5.33 11.09
CA ALA A 153 -25.51 6.03 10.10
C ALA A 153 -26.63 5.08 9.64
N PRO A 154 -27.92 5.47 9.75
CA PRO A 154 -29.02 4.60 9.31
C PRO A 154 -29.05 4.41 7.79
N VAL A 155 -28.42 5.32 7.05
CA VAL A 155 -28.23 5.28 5.59
C VAL A 155 -26.79 5.71 5.29
N MET A 156 -26.17 5.08 4.31
CA MET A 156 -24.84 5.42 3.80
C MET A 156 -24.89 5.44 2.28
N THR A 157 -24.33 6.49 1.68
CA THR A 157 -24.19 6.59 0.23
C THR A 157 -22.87 5.94 -0.19
N VAL A 158 -22.94 5.00 -1.12
CA VAL A 158 -21.76 4.31 -1.65
C VAL A 158 -21.56 4.72 -3.10
N ASP A 159 -20.48 5.45 -3.34
CA ASP A 159 -20.00 5.76 -4.68
C ASP A 159 -19.19 4.57 -5.21
N VAL A 160 -19.46 4.16 -6.45
CA VAL A 160 -18.75 3.05 -7.11
C VAL A 160 -18.22 3.55 -8.44
N ASP A 161 -16.93 3.85 -8.45
CA ASP A 161 -16.25 4.47 -9.59
C ASP A 161 -15.23 3.53 -10.22
N GLY A 162 -15.03 3.67 -11.53
CA GLY A 162 -13.96 2.99 -12.25
C GLY A 162 -12.65 3.78 -12.15
N LEU A 163 -11.55 3.11 -11.78
CA LEU A 163 -10.23 3.70 -11.70
C LEU A 163 -9.32 3.09 -12.78
N PRO A 164 -9.28 3.65 -14.01
CA PRO A 164 -8.44 3.10 -15.07
C PRO A 164 -6.95 3.18 -14.68
N LEU A 165 -6.28 2.03 -14.66
CA LEU A 165 -4.84 1.93 -14.39
C LEU A 165 -4.13 1.53 -15.69
N ALA A 166 -3.22 2.37 -16.17
CA ALA A 166 -2.42 2.07 -17.34
C ALA A 166 -1.69 0.73 -17.17
N ALA A 167 -1.81 -0.14 -18.18
CA ALA A 167 -1.09 -1.40 -18.24
C ALA A 167 0.11 -1.25 -19.18
N HIS A 168 1.24 -1.81 -18.80
CA HIS A 168 2.45 -1.77 -19.60
C HIS A 168 2.63 -3.08 -20.35
N GLY A 169 2.67 -3.02 -21.68
CA GLY A 169 2.73 -4.20 -22.54
C GLY A 169 1.46 -5.05 -22.44
N GLU A 170 1.59 -6.37 -22.53
CA GLU A 170 0.47 -7.32 -22.56
C GLU A 170 0.24 -7.97 -21.18
N GLN A 171 0.12 -7.14 -20.13
CA GLN A 171 -0.09 -7.63 -18.76
C GLN A 171 -1.41 -8.43 -18.64
N PRO A 172 -1.43 -9.58 -17.94
CA PRO A 172 -2.63 -10.40 -17.79
C PRO A 172 -3.81 -9.63 -17.19
N GLY A 173 -4.99 -9.74 -17.80
CA GLY A 173 -6.20 -9.06 -17.33
C GLY A 173 -6.31 -7.57 -17.70
N SER A 174 -5.33 -7.03 -18.44
CA SER A 174 -5.46 -5.73 -19.09
C SER A 174 -6.04 -5.88 -20.51
N ASP A 175 -6.71 -4.85 -21.01
CA ASP A 175 -7.22 -4.79 -22.39
C ASP A 175 -7.32 -3.33 -22.86
N TYR A 176 -7.45 -3.13 -24.17
CA TYR A 176 -7.61 -1.79 -24.75
C TYR A 176 -8.99 -1.21 -24.42
N ASN A 177 -9.01 -0.02 -23.83
CA ASN A 177 -10.23 0.73 -23.55
C ASN A 177 -10.36 1.92 -24.51
N GLY A 178 -11.40 1.91 -25.36
CA GLY A 178 -11.61 2.96 -26.35
C GLY A 178 -11.98 4.35 -25.80
N HIS A 179 -12.42 4.45 -24.54
CA HIS A 179 -12.71 5.73 -23.91
C HIS A 179 -11.43 6.41 -23.41
N VAL A 180 -10.57 5.65 -22.72
CA VAL A 180 -9.28 6.13 -22.20
C VAL A 180 -8.20 6.14 -23.31
N ARG A 181 -8.42 5.39 -24.40
CA ARG A 181 -7.50 5.20 -25.54
C ARG A 181 -6.16 4.59 -25.16
N GLU A 182 -6.18 3.74 -24.14
CA GLU A 182 -4.99 3.06 -23.61
C GLU A 182 -5.34 1.63 -23.22
N ARG A 183 -4.32 0.77 -23.13
CA ARG A 183 -4.46 -0.55 -22.53
C ARG A 183 -4.44 -0.40 -21.01
N ILE A 184 -5.47 -0.87 -20.33
CA ILE A 184 -5.65 -0.62 -18.90
C ILE A 184 -6.08 -1.87 -18.15
N HIS A 185 -5.82 -1.90 -16.85
CA HIS A 185 -6.67 -2.57 -15.87
C HIS A 185 -7.81 -1.64 -15.48
N TYR A 186 -8.98 -2.21 -15.19
CA TYR A 186 -10.17 -1.40 -14.88
C TYR A 186 -10.81 -1.84 -13.56
N PRO A 187 -10.17 -1.59 -12.40
CA PRO A 187 -10.81 -1.80 -11.11
C PRO A 187 -12.01 -0.88 -10.89
N LEU A 188 -13.02 -1.40 -10.20
CA LEU A 188 -14.07 -0.62 -9.53
C LEU A 188 -13.64 -0.40 -8.09
N ILE A 189 -13.78 0.82 -7.60
CA ILE A 189 -13.52 1.20 -6.22
C ILE A 189 -14.84 1.66 -5.60
N ALA A 190 -15.17 1.12 -4.43
CA ALA A 190 -16.33 1.54 -3.66
C ALA A 190 -15.88 2.43 -2.50
N SER A 191 -16.56 3.57 -2.31
CA SER A 191 -16.26 4.50 -1.22
C SER A 191 -17.52 5.07 -0.56
N CYS A 192 -17.42 5.38 0.72
CA CYS A 192 -18.47 6.12 1.43
C CYS A 192 -18.40 7.60 1.05
N ALA A 193 -19.45 8.12 0.41
CA ALA A 193 -19.48 9.49 -0.11
C ALA A 193 -19.32 10.53 1.02
N GLU A 194 -19.88 10.25 2.20
CA GLU A 194 -19.89 11.18 3.32
C GLU A 194 -18.53 11.29 4.03
N THR A 195 -17.71 10.24 3.99
CA THR A 195 -16.49 10.16 4.80
C THR A 195 -15.21 9.98 3.99
N GLY A 196 -15.33 9.66 2.70
CA GLY A 196 -14.22 9.30 1.82
C GLY A 196 -13.58 7.95 2.13
N ASP A 197 -14.16 7.14 3.04
CA ASP A 197 -13.63 5.83 3.36
C ASP A 197 -13.68 4.90 2.14
N MET A 198 -12.57 4.23 1.85
CA MET A 198 -12.56 3.13 0.90
C MET A 198 -13.25 1.92 1.53
N LEU A 199 -14.26 1.38 0.85
CA LEU A 199 -15.04 0.22 1.32
C LEU A 199 -14.58 -1.08 0.65
N GLY A 200 -13.99 -1.00 -0.54
CA GLY A 200 -13.47 -2.16 -1.24
C GLY A 200 -13.08 -1.86 -2.68
N GLY A 201 -12.48 -2.84 -3.34
CA GLY A 201 -12.15 -2.78 -4.75
C GLY A 201 -12.44 -4.10 -5.44
N LEU A 202 -12.77 -4.06 -6.73
CA LEU A 202 -12.98 -5.24 -7.55
C LEU A 202 -12.37 -5.03 -8.93
N LEU A 203 -11.41 -5.87 -9.32
CA LEU A 203 -10.92 -5.89 -10.69
C LEU A 203 -11.99 -6.49 -11.62
N ARG A 204 -12.60 -5.66 -12.47
CA ARG A 204 -13.54 -6.14 -13.50
C ARG A 204 -12.85 -6.34 -14.85
N PRO A 205 -13.38 -7.23 -15.70
CA PRO A 205 -12.99 -7.28 -17.10
C PRO A 205 -13.18 -5.91 -17.77
N VAL A 206 -12.23 -5.51 -18.60
CA VAL A 206 -12.32 -4.29 -19.40
C VAL A 206 -13.48 -4.44 -20.39
N ILE A 207 -14.39 -3.47 -20.42
CA ILE A 207 -15.46 -3.44 -21.42
C ILE A 207 -14.85 -3.06 -22.77
N LYS A 208 -14.78 -4.03 -23.69
CA LYS A 208 -14.49 -3.75 -25.10
C LYS A 208 -15.63 -2.91 -25.67
N LYS A 209 -15.39 -1.63 -25.94
CA LYS A 209 -16.19 -0.95 -26.96
C LYS A 209 -15.70 -1.51 -28.30
N PRO A 210 -16.57 -2.14 -29.12
CA PRO A 210 -16.15 -2.58 -30.43
C PRO A 210 -15.60 -1.38 -31.20
N ALA A 211 -14.44 -1.54 -31.84
CA ALA A 211 -13.86 -0.55 -32.76
C ALA A 211 -14.73 -0.30 -34.01
N ALA A 212 -15.94 -0.88 -34.08
CA ALA A 212 -16.95 -0.64 -35.09
C ALA A 212 -17.64 0.70 -34.82
N ASN A 213 -16.92 1.80 -35.08
CA ASN A 213 -17.37 3.15 -35.44
C ASN A 213 -16.30 4.20 -35.06
N ILE A 214 -15.03 3.96 -35.41
CA ILE A 214 -14.01 5.00 -35.42
C ILE A 214 -13.84 5.45 -36.88
N PRO A 215 -14.40 6.61 -37.29
CA PRO A 215 -14.55 6.97 -38.71
C PRO A 215 -13.26 7.22 -39.51
N TRP A 216 -12.08 7.19 -38.87
CA TRP A 216 -10.82 7.61 -39.51
C TRP A 216 -9.82 6.47 -39.77
N ALA A 217 -10.07 5.24 -39.30
CA ALA A 217 -9.10 4.14 -39.39
C ALA A 217 -8.99 3.48 -40.80
N SER A 218 -9.48 4.14 -41.86
CA SER A 218 -9.49 3.62 -43.23
C SER A 218 -8.54 4.33 -44.20
N HIS A 219 -7.70 5.24 -43.73
CA HIS A 219 -6.72 5.92 -44.58
C HIS A 219 -5.31 5.64 -44.07
N HIS A 220 -4.45 5.18 -44.98
CA HIS A 220 -3.08 4.65 -44.78
C HIS A 220 -3.00 3.12 -44.61
N ARG A 221 -3.22 2.42 -45.73
CA ARG A 221 -2.29 1.37 -46.17
C ARG A 221 -1.32 1.96 -47.17
#